data_AF-A0A6N4SVA9-F1
#
_entry.id   AF-A0A6N4SVA9-F1
#
_cell.length_a   1.000
_cell.length_b   1.000
_cell.length_c   1.000
_cell.angle_alpha   90.00
_cell.angle_beta   90.00
_cell.angle_gamma   90.00
#
_symmetry.space_group_name_H-M   'P 1'
#
loop_
_entity.id
_entity.type
_entity.pdbx_description
1 polymer ?
#
loop_
_entity_poly.entity_id
_entity_poly.type
_entity_poly.pdbx_seq_one_letter_code
_entity_poly.pdbx_strand_id
1 'polypeptide(L)'
;MLIGYFIPYINNLYFARALAWLIVMGTALVSITLTLSAAPIYRMIAIASLQLISMKVIVLVETYRGKPTLTYLQWLVFAMGWFGMRPRLFETFPSSPLPDVMAFVVKGISRIIIGLLLLIASVYAEKEFSAVYFFYELLMLVGLSFILHFGILNLSTASWRFSGVDVKELFRAPYKATSLKEFWGRRWNMAFSEMTAVVVYKPLKNVYGITAAMIASFLISGLLHEIAISFPVKTGYGLPFLYFIMHGLVMLAESKISLVKKIILHPIAAHIWVFAWLILPMPLLFHKTFIIEVVQPLRDFIVHIIGL
;
A
#
# COMPACT_ATOMS: atom_id res chain seq x y z
N MET A 1 -6.88 18.43 -3.24
CA MET A 1 -5.57 18.91 -2.75
C MET A 1 -5.65 20.30 -2.14
N LEU A 2 -5.82 21.35 -2.98
CA LEU A 2 -5.82 22.75 -2.52
C LEU A 2 -6.92 23.01 -1.47
N ILE A 3 -8.15 22.59 -1.77
CA ILE A 3 -9.30 22.70 -0.86
C ILE A 3 -9.14 21.79 0.37
N GLY A 4 -8.43 20.66 0.22
CA GLY A 4 -8.29 19.63 1.27
C GLY A 4 -7.63 20.15 2.55
N TYR A 5 -6.71 21.11 2.42
CA TYR A 5 -6.06 21.76 3.56
C TYR A 5 -7.04 22.50 4.48
N PHE A 6 -8.10 23.07 3.90
CA PHE A 6 -9.05 23.91 4.61
C PHE A 6 -10.18 23.12 5.28
N ILE A 7 -10.36 21.85 4.96
CA ILE A 7 -11.46 21.03 5.51
C ILE A 7 -11.41 20.90 7.04
N PRO A 8 -10.24 20.68 7.69
CA PRO A 8 -10.18 20.62 9.15
C PRO A 8 -10.54 21.95 9.85
N TYR A 9 -10.60 23.08 9.14
CA TYR A 9 -11.03 24.37 9.70
C TYR A 9 -12.56 24.45 9.90
N ILE A 10 -13.32 23.49 9.36
CA ILE A 10 -14.77 23.45 9.56
C ILE A 10 -15.07 23.01 11.00
N ASN A 11 -15.76 23.86 11.76
CA ASN A 11 -16.08 23.62 13.17
C ASN A 11 -16.88 22.33 13.41
N ASN A 12 -17.75 21.95 12.47
CA ASN A 12 -18.52 20.71 12.56
C ASN A 12 -17.72 19.53 12.01
N LEU A 13 -17.18 18.70 12.92
CA LEU A 13 -16.38 17.52 12.56
C LEU A 13 -17.14 16.50 11.70
N TYR A 14 -18.44 16.31 11.92
CA TYR A 14 -19.24 15.38 11.11
C TYR A 14 -19.35 15.86 9.66
N PHE A 15 -19.57 17.16 9.48
CA PHE A 15 -19.62 17.76 8.16
C PHE A 15 -18.25 17.73 7.47
N ALA A 16 -17.17 18.04 8.20
CA ALA A 16 -15.80 17.96 7.68
C ALA A 16 -15.46 16.54 7.19
N ARG A 17 -15.84 15.51 7.95
CA ARG A 17 -15.70 14.10 7.57
C ARG A 17 -16.49 13.77 6.31
N ALA A 18 -17.77 14.16 6.27
CA ALA A 18 -18.63 13.90 5.13
C ALA A 18 -18.05 14.52 3.85
N LEU A 19 -17.59 15.78 3.93
CA LEU A 19 -16.94 16.47 2.81
C LEU A 19 -15.65 15.78 2.37
N ALA A 20 -14.80 15.35 3.32
CA ALA A 20 -13.57 14.63 2.99
C ALA A 20 -13.85 13.29 2.28
N TRP A 21 -14.85 12.53 2.73
CA TRP A 21 -15.29 11.31 2.06
C TRP A 21 -15.90 11.56 0.69
N LEU A 22 -16.69 12.63 0.53
CA LEU A 22 -17.23 13.05 -0.77
C LEU A 22 -16.12 13.36 -1.77
N ILE A 23 -15.04 14.03 -1.32
CA ILE A 23 -13.86 14.27 -2.16
C ILE A 23 -13.22 12.95 -2.56
N VAL A 24 -13.03 12.01 -1.63
CA VAL A 24 -12.43 10.71 -1.94
C VAL A 24 -13.27 9.94 -2.96
N MET A 25 -14.57 9.79 -2.73
CA MET A 25 -15.48 9.11 -3.66
C MET A 25 -15.55 9.82 -5.02
N GLY A 26 -15.60 11.16 -5.00
CA GLY A 26 -15.58 11.98 -6.21
C GLY A 26 -14.30 11.80 -7.01
N THR A 27 -13.13 11.79 -6.36
CA THR A 27 -11.86 11.54 -7.04
C THR A 27 -11.74 10.13 -7.61
N ALA A 28 -12.29 9.12 -6.92
CA ALA A 28 -12.35 7.77 -7.46
C ALA A 28 -13.20 7.74 -8.75
N LEU A 29 -14.43 8.28 -8.69
CA LEU A 29 -15.33 8.32 -9.86
C LEU A 29 -14.72 9.12 -11.02
N VAL A 30 -14.18 10.32 -10.75
CA VAL A 30 -13.57 11.18 -11.77
C VAL A 30 -12.34 10.52 -12.37
N SER A 31 -11.45 9.93 -11.57
CA SER A 31 -10.25 9.26 -12.08
C SER A 31 -10.61 8.05 -12.96
N ILE A 32 -11.59 7.24 -12.56
CA ILE A 32 -12.08 6.10 -13.34
C ILE A 32 -12.69 6.56 -14.67
N THR A 33 -13.54 7.59 -14.64
CA THR A 33 -14.25 8.09 -15.83
C THR A 33 -13.32 8.78 -16.83
N LEU A 34 -12.42 9.65 -16.37
CA LEU A 34 -11.49 10.38 -17.24
C LEU A 34 -10.46 9.47 -17.92
N THR A 35 -10.22 8.27 -17.37
CA THR A 35 -9.20 7.34 -17.87
C THR A 35 -9.80 6.16 -18.62
N LEU A 36 -11.11 6.18 -18.94
CA LEU A 36 -11.78 5.07 -19.63
C LEU A 36 -11.16 4.69 -20.98
N SER A 37 -10.57 5.66 -21.69
CA SER A 37 -9.88 5.46 -22.97
C SER A 37 -8.37 5.25 -22.82
N ALA A 38 -7.79 5.47 -21.64
CA ALA A 38 -6.36 5.30 -21.40
C ALA A 38 -5.98 3.81 -21.33
N ALA A 39 -4.71 3.49 -21.62
CA ALA A 39 -4.20 2.13 -21.42
C ALA A 39 -4.26 1.74 -19.91
N PRO A 40 -4.40 0.44 -19.58
CA PRO A 40 -4.62 -0.02 -18.21
C PRO A 40 -3.57 0.47 -17.20
N ILE A 41 -2.30 0.50 -17.57
CA ILE A 41 -1.23 1.01 -16.69
C ILE A 41 -1.38 2.50 -16.36
N TYR A 42 -1.69 3.34 -17.33
CA TYR A 42 -1.90 4.78 -17.10
C TYR A 42 -3.17 5.03 -16.29
N ARG A 43 -4.22 4.25 -16.55
CA ARG A 43 -5.45 4.25 -15.75
C ARG A 43 -5.16 3.89 -14.29
N MET A 44 -4.39 2.82 -14.04
CA MET A 44 -3.99 2.41 -12.70
C MET A 44 -3.21 3.52 -11.98
N ILE A 45 -2.19 4.09 -12.63
CA ILE A 45 -1.38 5.15 -12.04
C ILE A 45 -2.26 6.34 -11.66
N ALA A 46 -3.12 6.80 -12.57
CA ALA A 46 -4.02 7.92 -12.31
C ALA A 46 -4.97 7.64 -11.13
N ILE A 47 -5.63 6.48 -11.12
CA ILE A 47 -6.54 6.08 -10.04
C ILE A 47 -5.78 5.97 -8.71
N ALA A 48 -4.68 5.22 -8.67
CA ALA A 48 -3.93 4.97 -7.44
C ALA A 48 -3.32 6.24 -6.86
N SER A 49 -2.73 7.10 -7.70
CA SER A 49 -2.16 8.39 -7.26
C SER A 49 -3.23 9.35 -6.76
N LEU A 50 -4.34 9.50 -7.48
CA LEU A 50 -5.42 10.39 -7.05
C LEU A 50 -6.09 9.88 -5.76
N GLN A 51 -6.25 8.56 -5.63
CA GLN A 51 -6.81 7.95 -4.43
C GLN A 51 -5.89 8.09 -3.21
N LEU A 52 -4.58 7.90 -3.38
CA LEU A 52 -3.59 8.14 -2.33
C LEU A 52 -3.66 9.59 -1.84
N ILE A 53 -3.69 10.52 -2.78
CA ILE A 53 -3.76 11.96 -2.53
C ILE A 53 -5.07 12.35 -1.83
N SER A 54 -6.21 11.83 -2.28
CA SER A 54 -7.51 12.19 -1.71
C SER A 54 -7.66 11.62 -0.30
N MET A 55 -7.15 10.41 -0.04
CA MET A 55 -7.17 9.80 1.29
C MET A 55 -6.42 10.62 2.34
N LYS A 56 -5.38 11.36 1.94
CA LYS A 56 -4.66 12.27 2.86
C LYS A 56 -5.54 13.37 3.42
N VAL A 57 -6.59 13.77 2.71
CA VAL A 57 -7.56 14.76 3.18
C VAL A 57 -8.32 14.23 4.40
N ILE A 58 -8.78 12.98 4.36
CA ILE A 58 -9.43 12.33 5.50
C ILE A 58 -8.45 12.18 6.66
N VAL A 59 -7.22 11.75 6.38
CA VAL A 59 -6.16 11.62 7.37
C VAL A 59 -5.89 12.97 8.06
N LEU A 60 -5.88 14.07 7.31
CA LEU A 60 -5.69 15.41 7.86
C LEU A 60 -6.82 15.78 8.84
N VAL A 61 -8.08 15.58 8.43
CA VAL A 61 -9.27 15.84 9.25
C VAL A 61 -9.23 15.03 10.55
N GLU A 62 -8.95 13.72 10.46
CA GLU A 62 -8.92 12.85 11.64
C GLU A 62 -7.74 13.10 12.57
N THR A 63 -6.61 13.58 12.03
CA THR A 63 -5.38 13.80 12.82
C THR A 63 -5.44 15.07 13.65
N TYR A 64 -6.04 16.15 13.11
CA TYR A 64 -6.08 17.45 13.79
C TYR A 64 -7.43 17.76 14.45
N ARG A 65 -8.56 17.29 13.88
CA ARG A 65 -9.91 17.55 14.41
C ARG A 65 -10.15 19.02 14.77
N GLY A 66 -9.70 19.90 13.89
CA GLY A 66 -9.63 21.34 14.09
C GLY A 66 -8.50 21.93 13.25
N LYS A 67 -8.16 23.19 13.51
CA LYS A 67 -7.12 23.91 12.78
C LYS A 67 -5.79 23.12 12.81
N PRO A 68 -5.23 22.74 11.65
CA PRO A 68 -3.97 22.01 11.61
C PRO A 68 -2.81 22.91 12.01
N THR A 69 -1.80 22.34 12.64
CA THR A 69 -0.54 23.04 12.93
C THR A 69 0.36 23.14 11.70
N LEU A 70 0.15 22.29 10.68
CA LEU A 70 0.84 22.37 9.39
C LEU A 70 0.57 23.68 8.66
N THR A 71 1.62 24.27 8.10
CA THR A 71 1.46 25.31 7.07
C THR A 71 0.92 24.72 5.77
N TYR A 72 0.41 25.58 4.89
CA TYR A 72 -0.07 25.15 3.57
C TYR A 72 1.03 24.48 2.74
N LEU A 73 2.27 24.99 2.81
CA LEU A 73 3.41 24.40 2.11
C LEU A 73 3.74 23.00 2.66
N GLN A 74 3.79 22.85 3.99
CA GLN A 74 4.05 21.55 4.62
C GLN A 74 2.96 20.53 4.26
N TRP A 75 1.70 20.97 4.16
CA TRP A 75 0.62 20.14 3.64
C TRP A 75 0.87 19.69 2.20
N LEU A 76 1.20 20.60 1.29
CA LEU A 76 1.45 20.26 -0.12
C LEU A 76 2.60 19.26 -0.26
N VAL A 77 3.69 19.48 0.48
CA VAL A 77 4.87 18.62 0.49
C VAL A 77 4.53 17.24 1.06
N PHE A 78 3.83 17.16 2.20
CA PHE A 78 3.31 15.90 2.74
C PHE A 78 2.39 15.19 1.73
N ALA A 79 1.52 15.95 1.08
CA ALA A 79 0.44 15.39 0.30
C ALA A 79 0.88 14.83 -1.04
N MET A 80 1.83 15.49 -1.70
CA MET A 80 2.33 15.08 -3.02
C MET A 80 3.65 14.31 -2.93
N GLY A 81 4.49 14.60 -1.93
CA GLY A 81 5.87 14.12 -1.88
C GLY A 81 6.07 12.83 -1.10
N TRP A 82 5.12 12.45 -0.23
CA TRP A 82 5.29 11.30 0.66
C TRP A 82 4.13 10.32 0.59
N PHE A 83 4.43 9.02 0.63
CA PHE A 83 3.42 7.97 0.57
C PHE A 83 2.77 7.66 1.93
N GLY A 84 3.43 8.00 3.05
CA GLY A 84 2.92 7.74 4.40
C GLY A 84 1.76 8.65 4.81
N MET A 85 1.13 8.28 5.94
CA MET A 85 -0.17 8.83 6.37
C MET A 85 -0.08 9.53 7.74
N ARG A 86 1.09 10.07 8.07
CA ARG A 86 1.34 10.83 9.30
C ARG A 86 1.68 12.29 8.97
N PRO A 87 0.68 13.18 8.86
CA PRO A 87 0.90 14.58 8.52
C PRO A 87 1.76 15.31 9.57
N ARG A 88 1.65 14.93 10.85
CA ARG A 88 2.41 15.57 11.95
C ARG A 88 3.94 15.50 11.79
N LEU A 89 4.45 14.51 11.07
CA LEU A 89 5.90 14.42 10.81
C LEU A 89 6.41 15.60 9.98
N PHE A 90 5.55 16.23 9.18
CA PHE A 90 5.91 17.33 8.28
C PHE A 90 5.80 18.71 8.94
N GLU A 91 5.37 18.78 10.20
CA GLU A 91 5.36 20.04 10.97
C GLU A 91 6.78 20.58 11.21
N THR A 92 7.77 19.68 11.20
CA THR A 92 9.19 20.04 11.32
C THR A 92 9.85 20.34 9.98
N PHE A 93 9.15 20.18 8.85
CA PHE A 93 9.75 20.40 7.53
C PHE A 93 9.81 21.90 7.18
N PRO A 94 10.93 22.40 6.60
CA PRO A 94 12.22 21.73 6.45
C PRO A 94 13.05 21.81 7.75
N SER A 95 13.89 20.79 8.00
CA SER A 95 14.84 20.78 9.12
C SER A 95 16.15 20.10 8.73
N SER A 96 17.13 20.11 9.64
CA SER A 96 18.45 19.51 9.42
C SER A 96 18.38 18.00 9.15
N PRO A 97 19.29 17.45 8.32
CA PRO A 97 19.33 16.02 8.02
C PRO A 97 19.41 15.12 9.26
N LEU A 98 18.75 13.96 9.20
CA LEU A 98 18.83 12.91 10.21
C LEU A 98 20.04 11.98 9.96
N PRO A 99 20.61 11.30 10.98
CA PRO A 99 21.91 10.62 10.88
C PRO A 99 21.95 9.35 10.02
N ASP A 100 20.80 8.75 9.72
CA ASP A 100 20.64 7.42 9.08
C ASP A 100 20.22 7.50 7.61
N VAL A 101 20.33 8.67 6.95
CA VAL A 101 20.00 8.85 5.52
C VAL A 101 20.75 7.84 4.64
N MET A 102 22.06 7.69 4.85
CA MET A 102 22.89 6.79 4.02
C MET A 102 22.48 5.33 4.14
N ALA A 103 21.98 4.90 5.30
CA ALA A 103 21.48 3.54 5.48
C ALA A 103 20.28 3.27 4.55
N PHE A 104 19.37 4.25 4.40
CA PHE A 104 18.24 4.15 3.48
C PHE A 104 18.65 4.23 2.02
N VAL A 105 19.67 5.03 1.67
CA VAL A 105 20.21 5.08 0.31
C VAL A 105 20.80 3.73 -0.10
N VAL A 106 21.73 3.19 0.70
CA VAL A 106 22.35 1.88 0.46
C VAL A 106 21.27 0.79 0.40
N LYS A 107 20.30 0.87 1.31
CA LYS A 107 19.16 -0.06 1.29
C LYS A 107 18.40 0.04 -0.02
N GLY A 108 17.93 1.23 -0.41
CA GLY A 108 17.14 1.44 -1.62
C GLY A 108 17.86 0.94 -2.87
N ILE A 109 19.11 1.37 -3.09
CA ILE A 109 19.91 0.98 -4.27
C ILE A 109 20.07 -0.53 -4.36
N SER A 110 20.44 -1.19 -3.25
CA SER A 110 20.70 -2.63 -3.31
C SER A 110 19.42 -3.44 -3.60
N ARG A 111 18.24 -2.96 -3.19
CA ARG A 111 16.97 -3.66 -3.45
C ARG A 111 16.48 -3.41 -4.87
N ILE A 112 16.77 -2.26 -5.46
CA ILE A 112 16.58 -2.03 -6.90
C ILE A 112 17.42 -3.02 -7.70
N ILE A 113 18.71 -3.19 -7.37
CA ILE A 113 19.59 -4.14 -8.06
C ILE A 113 19.04 -5.57 -7.97
N ILE A 114 18.68 -6.04 -6.77
CA ILE A 114 18.06 -7.36 -6.59
C ILE A 114 16.77 -7.49 -7.41
N GLY A 115 15.94 -6.45 -7.41
CA GLY A 115 14.69 -6.44 -8.16
C GLY A 115 14.92 -6.54 -9.67
N LEU A 116 15.91 -5.82 -10.22
CA LEU A 116 16.29 -5.92 -11.64
C LEU A 116 16.76 -7.32 -12.01
N LEU A 117 17.60 -7.95 -11.16
CA LEU A 117 18.03 -9.35 -11.36
C LEU A 117 16.83 -10.32 -11.38
N LEU A 118 15.84 -10.10 -10.51
CA LEU A 118 14.61 -10.90 -10.49
C LEU A 118 13.74 -10.67 -11.73
N LEU A 119 13.68 -9.45 -12.27
CA LEU A 119 12.96 -9.19 -13.52
C LEU A 119 13.63 -9.91 -14.71
N ILE A 120 14.96 -9.85 -14.82
CA ILE A 120 15.71 -10.59 -15.84
C ILE A 120 15.45 -12.10 -15.69
N ALA A 121 15.52 -12.62 -14.46
CA ALA A 121 15.22 -14.02 -14.18
C ALA A 121 13.76 -14.39 -14.55
N SER A 122 12.81 -13.46 -14.38
CA SER A 122 11.41 -13.71 -14.76
C SER A 122 11.22 -13.81 -16.27
N VAL A 123 11.95 -13.03 -17.08
CA VAL A 123 11.92 -13.13 -18.55
C VAL A 123 12.52 -14.45 -19.01
N TYR A 124 13.66 -14.83 -18.44
CA TYR A 124 14.28 -16.14 -18.71
C TYR A 124 13.35 -17.29 -18.31
N ALA A 125 12.72 -17.20 -17.14
CA ALA A 125 11.81 -18.23 -16.65
C ALA A 125 10.53 -18.34 -17.49
N GLU A 126 10.01 -17.23 -18.01
CA GLU A 126 8.88 -17.25 -18.94
C GLU A 126 9.23 -17.99 -20.23
N LYS A 127 10.45 -17.82 -20.74
CA LYS A 127 10.92 -18.49 -21.97
C LYS A 127 11.17 -19.99 -21.76
N GLU A 128 11.92 -20.34 -20.72
CA GLU A 128 12.44 -21.72 -20.54
C GLU A 128 11.55 -22.60 -19.66
N PHE A 129 10.74 -22.00 -18.78
CA PHE A 129 9.94 -22.71 -17.77
C PHE A 129 8.45 -22.28 -17.77
N SER A 130 7.91 -21.86 -18.92
CA SER A 130 6.49 -21.47 -19.07
C SER A 130 5.49 -22.54 -18.60
N ALA A 131 5.88 -23.82 -18.64
CA ALA A 131 5.07 -24.94 -18.14
C ALA A 131 4.94 -24.98 -16.60
N VAL A 132 5.85 -24.35 -15.87
CA VAL A 132 5.78 -24.26 -14.40
C VAL A 132 4.85 -23.11 -14.05
N TYR A 133 3.58 -23.45 -13.80
CA TYR A 133 2.55 -22.48 -13.47
C TYR A 133 3.02 -21.54 -12.35
N PHE A 134 2.82 -20.24 -12.54
CA PHE A 134 3.04 -19.17 -11.57
C PHE A 134 4.49 -18.82 -11.20
N PHE A 135 5.50 -19.58 -11.66
CA PHE A 135 6.89 -19.34 -11.26
C PHE A 135 7.45 -18.00 -11.78
N TYR A 136 7.36 -17.76 -13.09
CA TYR A 136 7.85 -16.52 -13.69
C TYR A 136 7.04 -15.29 -13.20
N GLU A 137 5.73 -15.45 -12.97
CA GLU A 137 4.86 -14.41 -12.41
C GLU A 137 5.30 -14.03 -11.00
N LEU A 138 5.64 -15.01 -10.16
CA LEU A 138 6.15 -14.77 -8.82
C LEU A 138 7.48 -14.02 -8.86
N LEU A 139 8.43 -14.42 -9.72
CA LEU A 139 9.70 -13.70 -9.89
C LEU A 139 9.47 -12.25 -10.33
N MET A 140 8.58 -12.04 -11.29
CA MET A 140 8.22 -10.71 -11.79
C MET A 140 7.61 -9.84 -10.69
N LEU A 141 6.59 -10.35 -9.97
CA LEU A 141 5.91 -9.61 -8.90
C LEU A 141 6.86 -9.28 -7.74
N VAL A 142 7.71 -10.24 -7.34
CA VAL A 142 8.71 -10.01 -6.30
C VAL A 142 9.76 -9.00 -6.79
N GLY A 143 10.24 -9.11 -8.03
CA GLY A 143 11.20 -8.17 -8.61
C GLY A 143 10.68 -6.74 -8.65
N LEU A 144 9.46 -6.53 -9.15
CA LEU A 144 8.80 -5.23 -9.15
C LEU A 144 8.59 -4.69 -7.73
N SER A 145 8.23 -5.56 -6.78
CA SER A 145 8.09 -5.18 -5.37
C SER A 145 9.44 -4.77 -4.74
N PHE A 146 10.54 -5.45 -5.09
CA PHE A 146 11.90 -5.07 -4.68
C PHE A 146 12.29 -3.69 -5.21
N ILE A 147 12.01 -3.39 -6.48
CA ILE A 147 12.27 -2.07 -7.08
C ILE A 147 11.40 -1.01 -6.40
N LEU A 148 10.09 -1.20 -6.32
CA LEU A 148 9.15 -0.18 -5.84
C LEU A 148 9.16 -0.06 -4.30
N HIS A 149 8.73 -1.11 -3.61
CA HIS A 149 8.43 -1.06 -2.17
C HIS A 149 9.68 -1.02 -1.30
N PHE A 150 10.73 -1.75 -1.69
CA PHE A 150 11.97 -1.84 -0.92
C PHE A 150 13.10 -0.99 -1.49
N GLY A 151 12.99 -0.53 -2.74
CA GLY A 151 13.95 0.30 -3.43
C GLY A 151 13.59 1.78 -3.39
N ILE A 152 12.73 2.20 -4.33
CA ILE A 152 12.29 3.59 -4.54
C ILE A 152 11.71 4.20 -3.26
N LEU A 153 10.87 3.49 -2.51
CA LEU A 153 10.31 4.05 -1.27
C LEU A 153 11.34 4.21 -0.15
N ASN A 154 12.43 3.42 -0.13
CA ASN A 154 13.54 3.65 0.79
C ASN A 154 14.39 4.85 0.35
N LEU A 155 14.59 5.05 -0.96
CA LEU A 155 15.21 6.28 -1.46
C LEU A 155 14.37 7.53 -1.13
N SER A 156 13.05 7.45 -1.29
CA SER A 156 12.13 8.50 -0.85
C SER A 156 12.24 8.75 0.66
N THR A 157 12.32 7.69 1.47
CA THR A 157 12.58 7.80 2.92
C THR A 157 13.90 8.55 3.18
N ALA A 158 14.97 8.22 2.46
CA ALA A 158 16.25 8.92 2.56
C ALA A 158 16.11 10.41 2.25
N SER A 159 15.43 10.78 1.16
CA SER A 159 15.20 12.17 0.76
C SER A 159 14.46 12.97 1.84
N TRP A 160 13.40 12.42 2.44
CA TRP A 160 12.66 13.11 3.49
C TRP A 160 13.45 13.24 4.79
N ARG A 161 14.23 12.20 5.15
CA ARG A 161 15.13 12.25 6.31
C ARG A 161 16.28 13.22 6.11
N PHE A 162 16.74 13.39 4.87
CA PHE A 162 17.69 14.44 4.51
C PHE A 162 17.10 15.84 4.69
N SER A 163 15.80 16.01 4.46
CA SER A 163 15.08 17.26 4.77
C SER A 163 14.57 17.37 6.21
N GLY A 164 15.10 16.55 7.14
CA GLY A 164 14.80 16.61 8.57
C GLY A 164 13.42 16.11 8.98
N VAL A 165 12.76 15.31 8.14
CA VAL A 165 11.45 14.69 8.44
C VAL A 165 11.69 13.26 8.95
N ASP A 166 11.25 12.93 10.17
CA ASP A 166 11.47 11.61 10.80
C ASP A 166 10.54 10.50 10.26
N VAL A 167 10.45 10.38 8.94
CA VAL A 167 9.76 9.27 8.29
C VAL A 167 10.50 7.96 8.47
N LYS A 168 9.75 6.85 8.49
CA LYS A 168 10.28 5.48 8.61
C LYS A 168 9.88 4.69 7.38
N GLU A 169 10.50 3.52 7.21
CA GLU A 169 10.15 2.57 6.16
C GLU A 169 8.67 2.23 6.17
N LEU A 170 8.09 2.23 4.97
CA LEU A 170 6.73 1.79 4.74
C LEU A 170 6.61 0.26 4.67
N PHE A 171 7.72 -0.45 4.46
CA PHE A 171 7.80 -1.90 4.41
C PHE A 171 8.95 -2.42 5.28
N ARG A 172 8.63 -2.94 6.46
CA ARG A 172 9.57 -3.22 7.56
C ARG A 172 9.87 -4.70 7.71
N ALA A 173 10.85 -5.19 6.96
CA ALA A 173 11.28 -6.59 6.97
C ALA A 173 10.08 -7.58 7.02
N PRO A 174 9.16 -7.53 6.04
CA PRO A 174 7.92 -8.32 6.07
C PRO A 174 8.15 -9.82 6.09
N TYR A 175 9.29 -10.28 5.57
CA TYR A 175 9.72 -11.68 5.61
C TYR A 175 9.97 -12.24 7.02
N LYS A 176 10.05 -11.38 8.04
CA LYS A 176 10.18 -11.78 9.46
C LYS A 176 8.85 -11.95 10.18
N ALA A 177 7.72 -11.82 9.49
CA ALA A 177 6.41 -11.94 10.11
C ALA A 177 6.13 -13.40 10.52
N THR A 178 5.65 -13.60 11.75
CA THR A 178 5.21 -14.92 12.25
C THR A 178 3.69 -15.09 12.23
N SER A 179 2.95 -14.04 11.91
CA SER A 179 1.49 -14.04 11.75
C SER A 179 1.05 -13.03 10.70
N LEU A 180 -0.12 -13.24 10.09
CA LEU A 180 -0.74 -12.27 9.20
C LEU A 180 -1.07 -10.96 9.94
N LYS A 181 -1.43 -11.05 11.23
CA LYS A 181 -1.60 -9.87 12.08
C LYS A 181 -0.35 -9.00 12.14
N GLU A 182 0.82 -9.61 12.28
CA GLU A 182 2.09 -8.88 12.29
C GLU A 182 2.45 -8.36 10.90
N PHE A 183 2.28 -9.19 9.86
CA PHE A 183 2.54 -8.81 8.48
C PHE A 183 1.76 -7.56 8.08
N TRP A 184 0.43 -7.60 8.11
CA TRP A 184 -0.43 -6.49 7.69
C TRP A 184 -0.43 -5.31 8.67
N GLY A 185 -0.30 -5.58 9.98
CA GLY A 185 -0.41 -4.53 10.99
C GLY A 185 0.87 -3.74 11.26
N ARG A 186 2.05 -4.33 10.99
CA ARG A 186 3.34 -3.78 11.46
C ARG A 186 4.47 -3.80 10.43
N ARG A 187 4.33 -4.51 9.32
CA ARG A 187 5.45 -4.77 8.41
C ARG A 187 5.17 -4.47 6.95
N TRP A 188 3.94 -4.64 6.48
CA TRP A 188 3.56 -4.41 5.10
C TRP A 188 2.72 -3.15 4.97
N ASN A 189 3.12 -2.27 4.04
CA ASN A 189 2.39 -1.06 3.67
C ASN A 189 1.90 -0.23 4.88
N MET A 190 2.85 0.28 5.67
CA MET A 190 2.54 1.06 6.87
C MET A 190 1.70 2.30 6.58
N ALA A 191 1.81 2.88 5.38
CA ALA A 191 0.94 3.98 4.95
C ALA A 191 -0.54 3.55 4.99
N PHE A 192 -0.85 2.41 4.38
CA PHE A 192 -2.20 1.87 4.35
C PHE A 192 -2.70 1.47 5.75
N SER A 193 -1.85 0.81 6.55
CA SER A 193 -2.21 0.39 7.90
C SER A 193 -2.45 1.57 8.84
N GLU A 194 -1.67 2.66 8.70
CA GLU A 194 -1.86 3.90 9.45
C GLU A 194 -3.14 4.63 9.06
N MET A 195 -3.40 4.77 7.76
CA MET A 195 -4.65 5.34 7.25
C MET A 195 -5.84 4.56 7.78
N THR A 196 -5.86 3.24 7.58
CA THR A 196 -6.96 2.39 8.01
C THR A 196 -7.14 2.42 9.53
N ALA A 197 -6.04 2.49 10.29
CA ALA A 197 -6.09 2.63 11.74
C ALA A 197 -6.84 3.91 12.18
N VAL A 198 -6.59 5.02 11.49
CA VAL A 198 -7.16 6.33 11.81
C VAL A 198 -8.59 6.47 11.28
N VAL A 199 -8.82 6.07 10.03
CA VAL A 199 -10.06 6.34 9.29
C VAL A 199 -11.16 5.31 9.57
N VAL A 200 -10.78 4.06 9.83
CA VAL A 200 -11.74 2.94 9.96
C VAL A 200 -11.67 2.33 11.35
N TYR A 201 -10.50 1.83 11.74
CA TYR A 201 -10.37 0.96 12.89
C TYR A 201 -10.65 1.69 14.21
N LYS A 202 -10.00 2.83 14.48
CA LYS A 202 -10.20 3.57 15.75
C LYS A 202 -11.64 4.04 15.94
N PRO A 203 -12.31 4.67 14.93
CA PRO A 203 -13.71 5.04 15.05
C PRO A 203 -14.63 3.85 15.36
N LEU A 204 -14.47 2.74 14.64
CA LEU A 204 -15.35 1.58 14.79
C LEU A 204 -15.04 0.76 16.05
N LYS A 205 -13.77 0.70 16.48
CA LYS A 205 -13.37 -0.06 17.67
C LYS A 205 -14.08 0.44 18.91
N ASN A 206 -14.23 1.76 19.03
CA ASN A 206 -14.84 2.37 20.21
C ASN A 206 -16.35 2.15 20.28
N VAL A 207 -17.01 1.86 19.15
CA VAL A 207 -18.47 1.70 19.06
C VAL A 207 -18.87 0.23 18.98
N TYR A 208 -18.16 -0.56 18.17
CA TYR A 208 -18.52 -1.95 17.81
C TYR A 208 -17.49 -2.99 18.26
N GLY A 209 -16.41 -2.56 18.91
CA GLY A 209 -15.36 -3.45 19.41
C GLY A 209 -14.29 -3.86 18.38
N ILE A 210 -13.28 -4.59 18.86
CA ILE A 210 -12.05 -4.91 18.11
C ILE A 210 -12.33 -5.77 16.87
N THR A 211 -13.19 -6.79 17.00
CA THR A 211 -13.45 -7.74 15.90
C THR A 211 -14.19 -7.09 14.75
N ALA A 212 -15.25 -6.32 15.03
CA ALA A 212 -16.00 -5.61 13.99
C ALA A 212 -15.11 -4.58 13.27
N ALA A 213 -14.32 -3.80 14.02
CA ALA A 213 -13.39 -2.83 13.45
C ALA A 213 -12.32 -3.47 12.56
N MET A 214 -11.81 -4.65 12.96
CA MET A 214 -10.87 -5.43 12.15
C MET A 214 -11.51 -5.89 10.84
N ILE A 215 -12.69 -6.52 10.90
CA ILE A 215 -13.37 -7.02 9.70
C ILE A 215 -13.68 -5.86 8.74
N ALA A 216 -14.23 -4.75 9.25
CA ALA A 216 -14.49 -3.56 8.46
C ALA A 216 -13.23 -3.00 7.78
N SER A 217 -12.08 -3.04 8.47
CA SER A 217 -10.79 -2.63 7.90
C SER A 217 -10.39 -3.48 6.70
N PHE A 218 -10.60 -4.80 6.74
CA PHE A 218 -10.32 -5.69 5.62
C PHE A 218 -11.33 -5.56 4.48
N LEU A 219 -12.61 -5.33 4.78
CA LEU A 219 -13.62 -5.06 3.75
C LEU A 219 -13.29 -3.79 2.96
N ILE A 220 -12.97 -2.70 3.66
CA ILE A 220 -12.57 -1.44 3.03
C ILE A 220 -11.25 -1.62 2.27
N SER A 221 -10.31 -2.41 2.81
CA SER A 221 -9.09 -2.77 2.08
C SER A 221 -9.38 -3.48 0.78
N GLY A 222 -10.25 -4.49 0.79
CA GLY A 222 -10.68 -5.18 -0.43
C GLY A 222 -11.24 -4.21 -1.46
N LEU A 223 -12.15 -3.32 -1.06
CA LEU A 223 -12.75 -2.33 -1.98
C LEU A 223 -11.72 -1.36 -2.57
N LEU A 224 -10.74 -0.91 -1.79
CA LEU A 224 -9.69 -0.04 -2.29
C LEU A 224 -8.76 -0.77 -3.29
N HIS A 225 -8.55 -2.08 -3.11
CA HIS A 225 -7.79 -2.87 -4.06
C HIS A 225 -8.59 -3.21 -5.32
N GLU A 226 -9.92 -3.36 -5.25
CA GLU A 226 -10.77 -3.42 -6.45
C GLU A 226 -10.57 -2.15 -7.30
N ILE A 227 -10.63 -0.98 -6.66
CA ILE A 227 -10.42 0.32 -7.32
C ILE A 227 -9.02 0.40 -7.94
N ALA A 228 -8.00 -0.11 -7.26
CA ALA A 228 -6.61 -0.02 -7.72
C ALA A 228 -6.18 -1.11 -8.71
N ILE A 229 -6.90 -2.24 -8.81
CA ILE A 229 -6.48 -3.42 -9.59
C ILE A 229 -7.53 -3.76 -10.65
N SER A 230 -8.78 -4.02 -10.24
CA SER A 230 -9.86 -4.47 -11.14
C SER A 230 -10.35 -3.37 -12.06
N PHE A 231 -10.54 -2.14 -11.55
CA PHE A 231 -11.00 -1.01 -12.36
C PHE A 231 -10.03 -0.61 -13.48
N PRO A 232 -8.70 -0.59 -13.26
CA PRO A 232 -7.73 -0.36 -14.32
C PRO A 232 -7.85 -1.28 -15.53
N VAL A 233 -8.20 -2.54 -15.33
CA VAL A 233 -8.35 -3.55 -16.41
C VAL A 233 -9.80 -3.90 -16.73
N LYS A 234 -10.77 -3.25 -16.06
CA LYS A 234 -12.23 -3.41 -16.27
C LYS A 234 -12.73 -4.85 -16.12
N THR A 235 -12.05 -5.68 -15.35
CA THR A 235 -12.42 -7.08 -15.09
C THR A 235 -11.81 -7.58 -13.78
N GLY A 236 -12.09 -8.81 -13.40
CA GLY A 236 -11.60 -9.39 -12.14
C GLY A 236 -12.30 -8.86 -10.89
N TYR A 237 -13.45 -8.20 -11.06
CA TYR A 237 -14.22 -7.64 -9.95
C TYR A 237 -14.58 -8.70 -8.92
N GLY A 238 -14.32 -8.40 -7.65
CA GLY A 238 -14.56 -9.27 -6.51
C GLY A 238 -13.35 -10.14 -6.14
N LEU A 239 -12.35 -10.30 -7.01
CA LEU A 239 -11.18 -11.14 -6.74
C LEU A 239 -10.25 -10.50 -5.69
N PRO A 240 -9.76 -9.25 -5.85
CA PRO A 240 -9.05 -8.55 -4.77
C PRO A 240 -9.87 -8.46 -3.48
N PHE A 241 -11.17 -8.21 -3.57
CA PHE A 241 -12.04 -8.14 -2.40
C PHE A 241 -12.07 -9.46 -1.62
N LEU A 242 -12.21 -10.60 -2.32
CA LEU A 242 -12.18 -11.93 -1.73
C LEU A 242 -10.83 -12.22 -1.05
N TYR A 243 -9.71 -11.84 -1.68
CA TYR A 243 -8.38 -12.00 -1.09
C TYR A 243 -8.31 -11.35 0.30
N PHE A 244 -8.72 -10.08 0.43
CA PHE A 244 -8.68 -9.40 1.72
C PHE A 244 -9.69 -9.94 2.72
N ILE A 245 -10.87 -10.39 2.30
CA ILE A 245 -11.82 -11.07 3.20
C ILE A 245 -11.18 -12.34 3.78
N MET A 246 -10.56 -13.17 2.94
CA MET A 246 -9.89 -14.39 3.39
C MET A 246 -8.81 -14.06 4.42
N HIS A 247 -7.95 -13.08 4.16
CA HIS A 247 -6.94 -12.65 5.12
C HIS A 247 -7.54 -12.12 6.44
N GLY A 248 -8.65 -11.39 6.39
CA GLY A 248 -9.36 -10.93 7.58
C GLY A 248 -9.87 -12.10 8.45
N LEU A 249 -10.46 -13.12 7.82
CA LEU A 249 -10.92 -14.33 8.50
C LEU A 249 -9.77 -15.15 9.09
N VAL A 250 -8.68 -15.31 8.35
CA VAL A 250 -7.49 -16.03 8.83
C VAL A 250 -6.84 -15.30 10.00
N MET A 251 -6.76 -13.97 9.95
CA MET A 251 -6.24 -13.16 11.05
C MET A 251 -7.15 -13.23 12.29
N LEU A 252 -8.47 -13.37 12.11
CA LEU A 252 -9.38 -13.67 13.21
C LEU A 252 -9.09 -15.08 13.78
N ALA A 253 -8.88 -16.08 12.92
CA ALA A 253 -8.52 -17.43 13.32
C ALA A 253 -7.20 -17.48 14.12
N GLU A 254 -6.17 -16.71 13.73
CA GLU A 254 -4.92 -16.55 14.50
C GLU A 254 -5.17 -16.12 15.95
N SER A 255 -6.25 -15.37 16.20
CA SER A 255 -6.61 -14.89 17.53
C SER A 255 -7.58 -15.80 18.31
N LYS A 256 -8.35 -16.64 17.63
CA LYS A 256 -9.45 -17.42 18.23
C LYS A 256 -9.22 -18.94 18.25
N ILE A 257 -8.48 -19.49 17.29
CA ILE A 257 -8.33 -20.94 17.12
C ILE A 257 -7.02 -21.41 17.75
N SER A 258 -7.12 -22.32 18.73
CA SER A 258 -5.96 -22.83 19.50
C SER A 258 -4.92 -23.52 18.63
N LEU A 259 -5.34 -24.28 17.60
CA LEU A 259 -4.42 -24.92 16.66
C LEU A 259 -3.60 -23.90 15.86
N VAL A 260 -4.26 -22.86 15.32
CA VAL A 260 -3.60 -21.79 14.57
C VAL A 260 -2.61 -21.04 15.46
N LYS A 261 -2.97 -20.78 16.73
CA LYS A 261 -2.05 -20.19 17.72
C LYS A 261 -0.77 -21.01 17.87
N LYS A 262 -0.86 -22.34 17.94
CA LYS A 262 0.33 -23.20 18.01
C LYS A 262 1.21 -23.07 16.77
N ILE A 263 0.60 -22.98 15.58
CA ILE A 263 1.32 -22.80 14.31
C ILE A 263 2.10 -21.48 14.30
N ILE A 264 1.46 -20.35 14.63
CA ILE A 264 2.09 -19.02 14.58
C ILE A 264 3.12 -18.77 15.70
N LEU A 265 3.13 -19.62 16.74
CA LEU A 265 4.13 -19.59 17.80
C LEU A 265 5.36 -20.47 17.49
N HIS A 266 5.24 -21.38 16.53
CA HIS A 266 6.35 -22.27 16.17
C HIS A 266 7.34 -21.56 15.21
N PRO A 267 8.66 -21.58 15.47
CA PRO A 267 9.64 -20.78 14.74
C PRO A 267 9.60 -20.92 13.21
N ILE A 268 9.46 -22.16 12.70
CA ILE A 268 9.43 -22.43 11.25
C ILE A 268 8.00 -22.38 10.69
N ALA A 269 7.08 -23.16 11.28
CA ALA A 269 5.70 -23.26 10.79
C ALA A 269 4.97 -21.90 10.74
N ALA A 270 5.31 -20.94 11.60
CA ALA A 270 4.77 -19.58 11.55
C ALA A 270 5.10 -18.86 10.24
N HIS A 271 6.35 -18.98 9.75
CA HIS A 271 6.76 -18.37 8.49
C HIS A 271 6.09 -19.09 7.31
N ILE A 272 6.05 -20.43 7.32
CA ILE A 272 5.35 -21.21 6.30
C ILE A 272 3.87 -20.80 6.24
N TRP A 273 3.22 -20.64 7.39
CA TRP A 273 1.84 -20.19 7.49
C TRP A 273 1.64 -18.82 6.83
N VAL A 274 2.46 -17.83 7.19
CA VAL A 274 2.37 -16.48 6.60
C VAL A 274 2.58 -16.54 5.09
N PHE A 275 3.65 -17.16 4.61
CA PHE A 275 3.96 -17.20 3.18
C PHE A 275 2.96 -18.02 2.38
N ALA A 276 2.43 -19.12 2.91
CA ALA A 276 1.37 -19.88 2.27
C ALA A 276 0.12 -19.02 2.04
N TRP A 277 -0.30 -18.26 3.06
CA TRP A 277 -1.44 -17.35 2.93
C TRP A 277 -1.16 -16.14 2.03
N LEU A 278 0.09 -15.71 1.87
CA LEU A 278 0.43 -14.62 0.95
C LEU A 278 0.51 -15.09 -0.51
N ILE A 279 1.04 -16.30 -0.74
CA ILE A 279 1.38 -16.80 -2.08
C ILE A 279 0.23 -17.58 -2.70
N LEU A 280 -0.38 -18.52 -1.98
CA LEU A 280 -1.40 -19.41 -2.56
C LEU A 280 -2.64 -18.67 -3.08
N PRO A 281 -3.24 -17.71 -2.34
CA PRO A 281 -4.38 -16.95 -2.85
C PRO A 281 -3.95 -15.74 -3.71
N MET A 282 -2.65 -15.54 -3.98
CA MET A 282 -2.15 -14.40 -4.74
C MET A 282 -2.83 -14.21 -6.11
N PRO A 283 -3.20 -15.26 -6.88
CA PRO A 283 -3.94 -15.10 -8.13
C PRO A 283 -5.33 -14.43 -7.99
N LEU A 284 -5.89 -14.36 -6.77
CA LEU A 284 -7.09 -13.55 -6.51
C LEU A 284 -6.75 -12.05 -6.48
N LEU A 285 -5.62 -11.69 -5.88
CA LEU A 285 -5.18 -10.29 -5.80
C LEU A 285 -4.65 -9.79 -7.14
N PHE A 286 -3.75 -10.56 -7.75
CA PHE A 286 -3.16 -10.25 -9.06
C PHE A 286 -3.72 -11.23 -10.09
N HIS A 287 -4.99 -11.03 -10.45
CA HIS A 287 -5.66 -11.88 -11.42
C HIS A 287 -5.04 -11.77 -12.81
N LYS A 288 -5.22 -12.81 -13.64
CA LYS A 288 -4.54 -12.98 -14.92
C LYS A 288 -4.56 -11.75 -15.83
N THR A 289 -5.71 -11.09 -16.00
CA THR A 289 -5.81 -9.89 -16.82
C THR A 289 -4.96 -8.74 -16.28
N PHE A 290 -4.91 -8.54 -14.96
CA PHE A 290 -4.05 -7.53 -14.35
C PHE A 290 -2.57 -7.83 -14.58
N ILE A 291 -2.17 -9.10 -14.48
CA ILE A 291 -0.81 -9.53 -14.80
C ILE A 291 -0.45 -9.15 -16.24
N ILE A 292 -1.28 -9.56 -17.21
CA ILE A 292 -1.01 -9.38 -18.64
C ILE A 292 -1.08 -7.92 -19.08
N GLU A 293 -2.03 -7.14 -18.59
CA GLU A 293 -2.27 -5.78 -19.08
C GLU A 293 -1.49 -4.69 -18.34
N VAL A 294 -0.97 -5.01 -17.15
CA VAL A 294 -0.28 -4.01 -16.30
C VAL A 294 1.10 -4.49 -15.86
N VAL A 295 1.18 -5.65 -15.21
CA VAL A 295 2.41 -6.08 -14.54
C VAL A 295 3.48 -6.49 -15.54
N GLN A 296 3.12 -7.31 -16.52
CA GLN A 296 4.01 -7.78 -17.58
C GLN A 296 4.51 -6.64 -18.49
N PRO A 297 3.66 -5.75 -19.02
CA PRO A 297 4.11 -4.59 -19.79
C PRO A 297 5.05 -3.68 -19.00
N LEU A 298 4.84 -3.52 -17.69
CA LEU A 298 5.73 -2.75 -16.83
C LEU A 298 7.10 -3.43 -16.68
N ARG A 299 7.13 -4.74 -16.44
CA ARG A 299 8.39 -5.52 -16.43
C ARG A 299 9.12 -5.34 -17.75
N ASP A 300 8.45 -5.59 -18.87
CA ASP A 300 9.06 -5.60 -20.20
C ASP A 300 9.60 -4.21 -20.56
N PHE A 301 8.88 -3.14 -20.20
CA PHE A 301 9.35 -1.77 -20.32
C PHE A 301 10.64 -1.51 -19.52
N ILE A 302 10.70 -1.96 -18.27
CA ILE A 302 11.89 -1.78 -17.42
C ILE A 302 13.08 -2.55 -17.98
N VAL A 303 12.87 -3.81 -18.39
CA VAL A 303 13.91 -4.67 -18.95
C VAL A 303 14.44 -4.10 -20.28
N HIS A 304 13.54 -3.61 -21.13
CA HIS A 304 13.92 -2.93 -22.38
C HIS A 304 14.79 -1.68 -22.15
N ILE A 305 14.46 -0.85 -21.14
CA ILE A 305 15.24 0.35 -20.81
C ILE A 305 16.68 0.03 -20.38
N ILE A 306 16.90 -1.09 -19.71
CA ILE A 306 18.23 -1.50 -19.26
C ILE A 306 19.04 -2.23 -20.35
N GLY A 307 18.50 -2.33 -21.57
CA GLY A 307 19.18 -2.91 -22.73
C GLY A 307 19.27 -4.44 -22.71
N LEU A 308 18.35 -5.10 -22.02
CA LEU A 308 18.20 -6.56 -21.94
C LEU A 308 16.81 -6.98 -22.45
#